data_AF-A0A812VF78-F1
#
_entry.id   AF-A0A812VF78-F1
#
_cell.length_a   1.000
_cell.length_b   1.000
_cell.length_c   1.000
_cell.angle_alpha   90.00
_cell.angle_beta   90.00
_cell.angle_gamma   90.00
#
_symmetry.space_group_name_H-M   'P 1'
#
loop_
_entity.id
_entity.type
_entity.pdbx_description
1 polymer ?
#
loop_
_entity_poly.entity_id
_entity_poly.type
_entity_poly.pdbx_seq_one_letter_code
_entity_poly.pdbx_strand_id
1 'polypeptide(L)'
;DHILIIDDFTNSGSTLFGAVELVKKYAGGKEMNVSIFVSHLVATYDPKVVEGLKDKLHKLGKQCRFYTTNSIPMTTDLLKGDEQATVIDISDFIAELVAK
;
A
#
# COMPACT_ATOMS: atom_id res chain seq x y z
N ASP A 1 15.22 1.86 12.27
CA ASP A 1 14.54 0.55 12.17
C ASP A 1 13.24 0.66 11.39
N HIS A 2 13.35 1.12 10.14
CA HIS A 2 12.20 1.30 9.26
C HIS A 2 12.63 1.03 7.83
N ILE A 3 11.85 0.22 7.13
CA ILE A 3 12.06 -0.08 5.72
C ILE A 3 10.89 0.49 4.92
N LEU A 4 11.22 1.17 3.83
CA LEU A 4 10.26 1.70 2.87
C LEU A 4 10.37 0.90 1.58
N ILE A 5 9.27 0.26 1.18
CA ILE A 5 9.13 -0.45 -0.09
C ILE A 5 8.33 0.45 -1.02
N ILE A 6 8.85 0.72 -2.21
CA ILE A 6 8.25 1.63 -3.18
C ILE A 6 8.04 0.88 -4.49
N ASP A 7 6.86 1.06 -5.08
CA ASP A 7 6.57 0.60 -6.44
C ASP A 7 5.64 1.61 -7.14
N ASP A 8 5.57 1.56 -8.47
CA ASP A 8 4.69 2.47 -9.23
C ASP A 8 3.23 2.01 -9.17
N PHE A 9 2.97 0.71 -9.29
CA PHE A 9 1.63 0.14 -9.17
C PHE A 9 1.61 -1.23 -8.50
N THR A 10 0.41 -1.67 -8.10
CA THR A 10 0.21 -3.07 -7.68
C THR A 10 -1.15 -3.61 -8.07
N ASN A 11 -1.17 -4.89 -8.43
CA ASN A 11 -2.41 -5.66 -8.59
C ASN A 11 -2.77 -6.35 -7.28
N SER A 12 -2.00 -7.37 -6.88
CA SER A 12 -2.37 -8.28 -5.78
C SER A 12 -1.57 -8.08 -4.50
N GLY A 13 -0.61 -7.14 -4.49
CA GLY A 13 0.32 -6.92 -3.39
C GLY A 13 1.36 -8.04 -3.17
N SER A 14 1.33 -9.14 -3.95
CA SER A 14 2.13 -10.34 -3.66
C SER A 14 3.64 -10.09 -3.61
N THR A 15 4.19 -9.34 -4.56
CA THR A 15 5.63 -9.00 -4.57
C THR A 15 6.01 -8.11 -3.39
N LEU A 16 5.17 -7.10 -3.09
CA LEU A 16 5.39 -6.16 -1.99
C LEU A 16 5.38 -6.89 -0.65
N PHE A 17 4.38 -7.74 -0.42
CA PHE A 17 4.25 -8.51 0.81
C PHE A 17 5.33 -9.60 0.93
N GLY A 18 5.75 -10.19 -0.20
CA GLY A 18 6.93 -11.05 -0.24
C GLY A 18 8.19 -10.32 0.22
N ALA A 19 8.39 -9.07 -0.20
CA ALA A 19 9.50 -8.24 0.27
C ALA A 19 9.42 -7.94 1.77
N VAL A 20 8.24 -7.69 2.34
CA VAL A 20 8.05 -7.56 3.79
C VAL A 20 8.50 -8.81 4.54
N GLU A 21 8.10 -9.99 4.05
CA GLU A 21 8.48 -11.26 4.69
C GLU A 21 9.99 -11.53 4.60
N LEU A 22 10.63 -11.17 3.47
CA LEU A 22 12.09 -11.22 3.36
C LEU A 22 12.76 -10.28 4.37
N VAL A 23 12.26 -9.05 4.49
CA VAL A 23 12.76 -8.08 5.47
C VAL A 23 12.72 -8.65 6.89
N LYS A 24 11.58 -9.21 7.30
CA LYS A 24 11.43 -9.82 8.64
C LYS A 24 12.40 -10.98 8.85
N LYS A 25 12.58 -11.82 7.83
CA LYS A 25 13.52 -12.95 7.87
C LYS A 25 14.97 -12.50 8.06
N TYR A 26 15.39 -11.45 7.37
CA TYR A 26 16.78 -10.95 7.43
C TYR A 26 17.04 -9.97 8.58
N ALA A 27 16.00 -9.43 9.21
CA ALA A 27 16.11 -8.58 10.40
C ALA A 27 16.57 -9.33 11.67
N GLY A 28 16.78 -10.66 11.60
CA GLY A 28 17.37 -11.45 12.68
C GLY A 28 16.52 -11.47 13.95
N GLY A 29 15.20 -11.43 13.82
CA GLY A 29 14.27 -11.42 14.95
C GLY A 29 13.99 -10.04 15.55
N LYS A 30 14.59 -8.97 15.01
CA LYS A 30 14.20 -7.60 15.37
C LYS A 30 12.88 -7.24 14.70
N GLU A 31 11.98 -6.65 15.48
CA GLU A 31 10.75 -6.10 14.93
C GLU A 31 11.07 -4.84 14.13
N MET A 32 10.81 -4.87 12.82
CA MET A 32 11.04 -3.75 11.92
C MET A 32 9.70 -3.14 11.52
N ASN A 33 9.61 -1.81 11.57
CA ASN A 33 8.50 -1.12 10.94
C ASN A 33 8.69 -1.20 9.41
N VAL A 34 7.60 -1.44 8.68
CA VAL A 34 7.63 -1.49 7.23
C VAL A 34 6.53 -0.62 6.66
N SER A 35 6.89 0.29 5.77
CA SER A 35 5.92 1.05 5.00
C SER A 35 6.03 0.64 3.54
N ILE A 36 4.89 0.42 2.92
CA ILE A 36 4.76 0.16 1.49
C ILE A 36 4.10 1.39 0.88
N PHE A 37 4.70 1.96 -0.14
CA PHE A 37 4.08 3.00 -0.96
C PHE A 37 3.94 2.51 -2.39
N VAL A 38 2.73 2.61 -2.93
CA VAL A 38 2.49 2.44 -4.36
C VAL A 38 1.76 3.65 -4.91
N SER A 39 2.11 4.09 -6.12
CA SER A 39 1.38 5.23 -6.69
C SER A 39 -0.04 4.82 -7.10
N HIS A 40 -0.17 3.64 -7.72
CA HIS A 40 -1.44 3.15 -8.28
C HIS A 40 -1.86 1.79 -7.72
N LEU A 41 -2.96 1.77 -6.97
CA LEU A 41 -3.62 0.53 -6.59
C LEU A 41 -4.53 0.05 -7.73
N VAL A 42 -4.01 -0.78 -8.63
CA VAL A 42 -4.78 -1.27 -9.78
C VAL A 42 -5.76 -2.37 -9.36
N ALA A 43 -5.31 -3.33 -8.54
CA ALA A 43 -6.12 -4.43 -8.02
C ALA A 43 -7.04 -5.12 -9.06
N THR A 44 -6.60 -5.15 -10.32
CA THR A 44 -7.40 -5.60 -11.48
C THR A 44 -8.83 -5.01 -11.51
N TYR A 45 -9.05 -3.85 -10.89
CA TYR A 45 -10.35 -3.21 -10.71
C TYR A 45 -11.42 -4.10 -10.04
N ASP A 46 -10.99 -5.12 -9.28
CA ASP A 46 -11.88 -6.08 -8.62
C ASP A 46 -11.87 -5.84 -7.09
N PRO A 47 -13.01 -5.48 -6.48
CA PRO A 47 -13.12 -5.32 -5.04
C PRO A 47 -12.63 -6.54 -4.24
N LYS A 48 -12.80 -7.76 -4.76
CA LYS A 48 -12.32 -8.99 -4.09
C LYS A 48 -10.81 -9.03 -3.98
N VAL A 49 -10.10 -8.47 -4.96
CA VAL A 49 -8.63 -8.38 -4.92
C VAL A 49 -8.19 -7.36 -3.88
N VAL A 50 -8.92 -6.25 -3.71
CA VAL A 50 -8.66 -5.27 -2.65
C VAL A 50 -8.92 -5.87 -1.26
N GLU A 51 -10.00 -6.61 -1.08
CA GLU A 51 -10.25 -7.34 0.18
C GLU A 51 -9.12 -8.35 0.47
N GLY A 52 -8.72 -9.14 -0.51
CA GLY A 52 -7.60 -10.08 -0.36
C GLY A 52 -6.26 -9.39 -0.08
N LEU A 53 -6.09 -8.14 -0.52
CA LEU A 53 -4.92 -7.33 -0.20
C LEU A 53 -4.96 -6.87 1.26
N LYS A 54 -6.11 -6.39 1.76
CA LYS A 54 -6.30 -6.02 3.18
C LYS A 54 -6.04 -7.21 4.12
N ASP A 55 -6.60 -8.37 3.80
CA ASP A 55 -6.39 -9.60 4.56
C ASP A 55 -4.90 -9.95 4.67
N LYS A 56 -4.16 -9.81 3.56
CA LYS A 56 -2.71 -10.04 3.56
C LYS A 56 -1.98 -8.97 4.38
N LEU A 57 -2.33 -7.70 4.24
CA LEU A 57 -1.74 -6.60 4.99
C LEU A 57 -1.88 -6.81 6.50
N HIS A 58 -3.07 -7.20 6.98
CA HIS A 58 -3.31 -7.45 8.41
C HIS A 58 -2.55 -8.66 8.92
N LYS A 59 -2.36 -9.70 8.10
CA LYS A 59 -1.52 -10.86 8.45
C LYS A 59 -0.03 -10.50 8.59
N LEU A 60 0.42 -9.41 7.97
CA LEU A 60 1.80 -8.94 8.14
C LEU A 60 2.03 -8.26 9.50
N GLY A 61 0.97 -7.97 10.26
CA GLY A 61 1.04 -7.33 11.57
C GLY A 61 0.98 -5.80 11.51
N LYS A 62 0.65 -5.17 12.65
CA LYS A 62 0.35 -3.73 12.79
C LYS A 62 1.52 -2.79 12.48
N GLN A 63 2.74 -3.32 12.47
CA GLN A 63 3.97 -2.61 12.11
C GLN A 63 4.11 -2.40 10.58
N CYS A 64 3.28 -3.08 9.78
CA CYS A 64 3.22 -2.90 8.34
C CYS A 64 2.16 -1.84 7.99
N ARG A 65 2.53 -0.82 7.24
CA ARG A 65 1.60 0.24 6.77
C ARG A 65 1.61 0.29 5.26
N PHE A 66 0.44 0.44 4.65
CA PHE A 66 0.25 0.55 3.21
C PHE A 66 -0.21 1.95 2.85
N TYR A 67 0.49 2.59 1.92
CA TYR A 67 0.19 3.91 1.40
C TYR A 67 -0.05 3.81 -0.10
N THR A 68 -1.10 4.46 -0.56
CA THR A 68 -1.37 4.64 -1.99
C THR A 68 -1.88 6.05 -2.24
N THR A 69 -1.89 6.50 -3.48
CA THR A 69 -2.60 7.73 -3.85
C THR A 69 -4.06 7.43 -4.21
N ASN A 70 -4.92 8.45 -4.26
CA ASN A 70 -6.28 8.37 -4.81
C ASN A 70 -6.34 8.42 -6.35
N SER A 71 -5.24 8.08 -7.04
CA SER A 71 -5.16 8.07 -8.51
C SER A 71 -6.12 7.08 -9.19
N ILE A 72 -6.57 6.04 -8.49
CA ILE A 72 -7.61 5.09 -8.95
C ILE A 72 -8.72 5.01 -7.88
N PRO A 73 -9.70 5.94 -7.89
CA PRO A 73 -10.71 6.03 -6.83
C PRO A 73 -11.47 4.72 -6.57
N MET A 74 -11.80 3.99 -7.64
CA MET A 74 -12.57 2.74 -7.58
C MET A 74 -12.00 1.70 -6.61
N THR A 75 -10.68 1.58 -6.55
CA THR A 75 -9.98 0.61 -5.70
C THR A 75 -9.52 1.23 -4.39
N THR A 76 -9.12 2.50 -4.40
CA THR A 76 -8.59 3.18 -3.22
C THR A 76 -9.68 3.54 -2.22
N ASP A 77 -10.91 3.79 -2.68
CA ASP A 77 -12.05 4.05 -1.79
C ASP A 77 -12.39 2.85 -0.89
N LEU A 78 -12.10 1.64 -1.35
CA LEU A 78 -12.30 0.39 -0.60
C LEU A 78 -11.29 0.20 0.54
N LEU A 79 -10.26 1.05 0.61
CA LEU A 79 -9.30 1.11 1.71
C LEU A 79 -9.67 2.14 2.78
N LYS A 80 -10.68 3.00 2.54
CA LYS A 80 -11.09 4.01 3.51
C LYS A 80 -11.53 3.35 4.82
N GLY A 81 -10.94 3.81 5.93
CA GLY A 81 -11.23 3.30 7.27
C GLY A 81 -10.41 2.08 7.69
N ASP A 82 -9.55 1.53 6.84
CA ASP A 82 -8.60 0.50 7.25
C ASP A 82 -7.50 1.12 8.13
N GLU A 83 -7.20 0.50 9.28
CA GLU A 83 -6.21 1.04 10.22
C GLU A 83 -4.78 1.03 9.66
N GLN A 84 -4.45 0.11 8.75
CA GLN A 84 -3.11 -0.08 8.21
C GLN A 84 -2.94 0.53 6.81
N ALA A 85 -4.02 0.93 6.14
CA ALA A 85 -3.97 1.58 4.85
C ALA A 85 -4.22 3.09 4.92
N THR A 86 -3.53 3.86 4.10
CA THR A 86 -3.74 5.31 3.98
C THR A 86 -3.75 5.71 2.52
N VAL A 87 -4.81 6.41 2.11
CA VAL A 87 -4.92 6.99 0.78
C VAL A 87 -4.49 8.45 0.86
N ILE A 88 -3.44 8.78 0.13
CA ILE A 88 -2.90 10.13 -0.01
C ILE A 88 -3.66 10.82 -1.14
N ASP A 89 -4.29 11.95 -0.83
CA ASP A 89 -4.96 12.77 -1.83
C ASP A 89 -3.92 13.56 -2.65
N ILE A 90 -3.94 13.37 -3.97
CA ILE A 90 -3.07 14.08 -4.91
C ILE A 90 -3.84 15.11 -5.75
N SER A 91 -5.10 15.40 -5.43
CA SER A 91 -5.96 16.29 -6.22
C SER A 91 -5.37 17.69 -6.37
N ASP A 92 -4.87 18.28 -5.28
CA ASP A 92 -4.25 19.62 -5.30
C ASP A 92 -2.99 19.64 -6.19
N PHE A 93 -2.15 18.62 -6.09
CA PHE A 93 -0.97 18.48 -6.94
C PHE A 93 -1.33 18.41 -8.43
N ILE A 94 -2.37 17.66 -8.78
CA ILE A 94 -2.85 17.59 -10.17
C ILE A 94 -3.48 18.93 -10.60
N ALA A 95 -4.26 19.58 -9.72
CA ALA A 95 -4.87 20.88 -10.01
C ALA A 95 -3.81 21.95 -10.31
N GLU A 96 -2.73 21.99 -9.53
CA GLU A 96 -1.60 22.89 -9.75
C GLU A 96 -0.86 22.63 -11.07
N LEU A 97 -0.79 21.37 -11.53
CA LEU A 97 -0.17 21.03 -12.81
C LEU A 97 -1.03 21.47 -14.00
N VAL A 98 -2.36 21.40 -13.88
CA VAL A 98 -3.30 21.78 -14.95
C VAL A 98 -3.51 23.30 -15.02
N ALA A 99 -3.39 24.00 -13.89
CA ALA A 99 -3.56 25.45 -13.82
C ALA A 99 -2.35 26.26 -14.36
N LYS A 100 -1.25 25.59 -14.73
CA LYS A 100 -0.07 26.18 -15.37
C LYS A 100 -0.15 26.06 -16.89
#